data_AF-A0A0M2LT74-F1
#
_entry.id   AF-A0A0M2LT74-F1
#
_cell.length_a   1.000
_cell.length_b   1.000
_cell.length_c   1.000
_cell.angle_alpha   90.00
_cell.angle_beta   90.00
_cell.angle_gamma   90.00
#
_symmetry.space_group_name_H-M   'P 1'
#
loop_
_entity.id
_entity.type
_entity.pdbx_description
1 polymer ?
#
loop_
_entity_poly.entity_id
_entity_poly.type
_entity_poly.pdbx_seq_one_letter_code
_entity_poly.pdbx_strand_id
1 'polypeptide(L)'
;MTAERLRLLGFDLRRLGIPPGEQLVKLADLPGVNVQYRESTQSLSFEAGEKALVPVVLDESALQPPLNPDSVETSTGAVLNYNLFVDGSRAGLHATGQYDFRFISRYGVGQTTGFANWRPPSKGGFEHVRLDTQWRYVDVRRVLAMTVGDTIADGGQLATAYRMAGVQIRRNYNERPDLVATALPVLTASAAVPSSVDLYLNGLRYFSGQVGRGPFEFRSLPNLGGGATATVVLTDASGRETKITKPLFFVPNLLPKGRIGFSLEAGFPRRNCGTRSLIIIRISPRWARSLTAFPTC
;
A
#
# COMPACT_ATOMS: atom_id res chain seq x y z
N MET A 1 -14.58 18.45 -33.98
CA MET A 1 -15.44 17.61 -33.12
C MET A 1 -15.33 18.09 -31.68
N THR A 2 -16.31 17.85 -30.80
CA THR A 2 -16.17 18.29 -29.40
C THR A 2 -15.19 17.40 -28.62
N ALA A 3 -14.45 18.00 -27.69
CA ALA A 3 -13.54 17.27 -26.80
C ALA A 3 -14.26 16.19 -25.98
N GLU A 4 -15.50 16.46 -25.55
CA GLU A 4 -16.32 15.49 -24.82
C GLU A 4 -16.64 14.24 -25.67
N ARG A 5 -17.04 14.42 -26.94
CA ARG A 5 -17.30 13.28 -27.85
C ARG A 5 -16.03 12.45 -28.08
N LEU A 6 -14.87 13.08 -28.21
CA LEU A 6 -13.60 12.35 -28.34
C LEU A 6 -13.31 11.50 -27.08
N ARG A 7 -13.58 12.02 -25.89
CA ARG A 7 -13.43 11.24 -24.64
C ARG A 7 -14.39 10.06 -24.57
N LEU A 8 -15.64 10.24 -24.99
CA LEU A 8 -16.64 9.17 -25.07
C LEU A 8 -16.22 8.08 -26.08
N LEU A 9 -15.52 8.46 -27.14
CA LEU A 9 -14.94 7.53 -28.12
C LEU A 9 -13.62 6.89 -27.64
N GLY A 10 -13.16 7.18 -26.43
CA GLY A 10 -11.99 6.55 -25.82
C GLY A 10 -10.65 7.23 -26.11
N PHE A 11 -10.62 8.48 -26.59
CA PHE A 11 -9.36 9.20 -26.84
C PHE A 11 -8.78 9.87 -25.57
N ASP A 12 -7.47 9.70 -25.35
CA ASP A 12 -6.74 10.39 -24.28
C ASP A 12 -6.28 11.78 -24.76
N LEU A 13 -7.13 12.77 -24.54
CA LEU A 13 -6.86 14.15 -24.97
C LEU A 13 -5.61 14.77 -24.34
N ARG A 14 -5.19 14.32 -23.15
CA ARG A 14 -3.98 14.84 -22.49
C ARG A 14 -2.73 14.33 -23.19
N ARG A 15 -2.72 13.05 -23.57
CA ARG A 15 -1.62 12.45 -24.36
C ARG A 15 -1.54 13.00 -25.77
N LEU A 16 -2.68 13.42 -26.33
CA LEU A 16 -2.77 14.11 -27.62
C LEU A 16 -2.39 15.61 -27.55
N GLY A 17 -1.98 16.11 -26.37
CA GLY A 17 -1.51 17.49 -26.20
C GLY A 17 -2.61 18.55 -26.17
N ILE A 18 -3.88 18.15 -25.99
CA ILE A 18 -5.01 19.08 -25.97
C ILE A 18 -5.21 19.64 -24.56
N PRO A 19 -5.17 20.97 -24.38
CA PRO A 19 -5.31 21.59 -23.07
C PRO A 19 -6.70 21.36 -22.45
N PRO A 20 -6.77 21.26 -21.10
CA PRO A 20 -8.04 21.14 -20.39
C PRO A 20 -8.82 22.46 -20.51
N GLY A 21 -9.90 22.45 -21.29
CA GLY A 21 -10.79 23.61 -21.51
C GLY A 21 -11.17 23.83 -22.97
N GLU A 22 -10.45 23.20 -23.90
CA GLU A 22 -10.74 23.31 -25.32
C GLU A 22 -12.01 22.51 -25.68
N GLN A 23 -13.02 23.20 -26.20
CA GLN A 23 -14.32 22.60 -26.49
C GLN A 23 -14.38 21.95 -27.87
N LEU A 24 -13.67 22.50 -28.85
CA LEU A 24 -13.64 22.05 -30.24
C LEU A 24 -12.22 21.64 -30.61
N VAL A 25 -12.09 20.39 -31.05
CA VAL A 25 -10.83 19.79 -31.49
C VAL A 25 -10.85 19.61 -33.00
N LYS A 26 -9.81 20.09 -33.67
CA LYS A 26 -9.54 19.80 -35.09
C LYS A 26 -9.02 18.38 -35.22
N LEU A 27 -9.75 17.56 -35.98
CA LEU A 27 -9.43 16.13 -36.13
C LEU A 27 -8.16 15.88 -36.95
N ALA A 28 -7.84 16.78 -37.89
CA ALA A 28 -6.65 16.69 -38.74
C ALA A 28 -5.34 16.96 -37.97
N ASP A 29 -5.42 17.65 -36.84
CA ASP A 29 -4.26 18.05 -36.04
C ASP A 29 -3.94 17.03 -34.93
N LEU A 30 -4.67 15.91 -34.88
CA LEU A 30 -4.50 14.87 -33.87
C LEU A 30 -3.29 13.97 -34.20
N PRO A 31 -2.22 13.97 -33.38
CA PRO A 31 -1.04 13.17 -33.66
C PRO A 31 -1.37 11.67 -33.56
N GLY A 32 -1.08 10.92 -34.63
CA GLY A 32 -1.28 9.47 -34.68
C GLY A 32 -2.75 9.03 -34.84
N VAL A 33 -3.63 9.93 -35.29
CA VAL A 33 -5.03 9.64 -35.62
C VAL A 33 -5.30 10.01 -37.08
N ASN A 34 -5.65 9.01 -37.88
CA ASN A 34 -6.13 9.21 -39.24
C ASN A 34 -7.67 9.24 -39.25
N VAL A 35 -8.24 10.20 -39.96
CA VAL A 35 -9.69 10.38 -40.05
C VAL A 35 -10.09 10.35 -41.52
N GLN A 36 -10.92 9.38 -41.87
CA GLN A 36 -11.47 9.28 -43.22
C GLN A 36 -12.97 9.53 -43.16
N TYR A 37 -13.41 10.51 -43.94
CA TYR A 37 -14.82 10.75 -44.17
C TYR A 37 -15.25 10.00 -45.43
N ARG A 38 -16.27 9.16 -45.32
CA ARG A 38 -16.89 8.44 -46.44
C ARG A 38 -18.25 9.05 -46.71
N GLU A 39 -18.30 9.90 -47.73
CA GLU A 39 -19.50 10.64 -48.14
C GLU A 39 -20.66 9.71 -48.52
N SER A 40 -20.39 8.62 -49.25
CA SER A 40 -21.40 7.67 -49.73
C SER A 40 -22.20 7.00 -48.60
N THR A 41 -21.62 6.88 -47.42
CA THR A 41 -22.26 6.29 -46.23
C THR A 41 -22.48 7.31 -45.11
N GLN A 42 -22.15 8.59 -45.37
CA GLN A 42 -22.11 9.66 -44.38
C GLN A 42 -21.41 9.24 -43.07
N SER A 43 -20.33 8.47 -43.19
CA SER A 43 -19.64 7.87 -42.05
C SER A 43 -18.25 8.48 -41.88
N LEU A 44 -17.80 8.54 -40.63
CA LEU A 44 -16.50 9.08 -40.28
C LEU A 44 -15.75 7.99 -39.51
N SER A 45 -14.72 7.43 -40.14
CA SER A 45 -13.90 6.36 -39.57
C SER A 45 -12.61 6.94 -39.00
N PHE A 46 -12.30 6.54 -37.76
CA PHE A 46 -11.08 6.90 -37.05
C PHE A 46 -10.14 5.70 -37.02
N GLU A 47 -8.88 5.93 -37.33
CA GLU A 47 -7.81 4.97 -37.14
C GLU A 47 -6.76 5.62 -36.24
N ALA A 48 -6.64 5.15 -35.01
CA ALA A 48 -5.82 5.77 -33.98
C ALA A 48 -4.80 4.77 -33.45
N GLY A 49 -3.54 5.22 -33.31
CA GLY A 49 -2.51 4.44 -32.63
C GLY A 49 -2.81 4.30 -31.14
N GLU A 50 -2.30 3.23 -30.52
CA GLU A 50 -2.57 2.90 -29.10
C GLU A 50 -2.26 4.03 -28.11
N LYS A 51 -1.27 4.87 -28.43
CA LYS A 51 -0.88 6.02 -27.60
C LYS A 51 -1.95 7.12 -27.51
N ALA A 52 -2.87 7.16 -28.47
CA ALA A 52 -3.96 8.13 -28.55
C ALA A 52 -5.20 7.71 -27.75
N LEU A 53 -5.28 6.45 -27.31
CA LEU A 53 -6.45 5.87 -26.65
C LEU A 53 -6.27 5.79 -25.13
N VAL A 54 -7.36 5.96 -24.40
CA VAL A 54 -7.44 5.67 -22.97
C VAL A 54 -7.50 4.16 -22.79
N PRO A 55 -6.54 3.55 -22.08
CA PRO A 55 -6.55 2.11 -21.88
C PRO A 55 -7.72 1.68 -20.99
N VAL A 56 -8.35 0.56 -21.35
CA VAL A 56 -9.38 -0.06 -20.49
C VAL A 56 -8.69 -0.62 -19.25
N VAL A 57 -9.10 -0.15 -18.07
CA VAL A 57 -8.56 -0.61 -16.79
C VAL A 57 -9.33 -1.85 -16.35
N LEU A 58 -8.62 -2.97 -16.22
CA LEU A 58 -9.15 -4.22 -15.66
C LEU A 58 -8.58 -4.34 -14.24
N ASP A 59 -9.40 -4.02 -13.24
CA ASP A 59 -9.01 -3.99 -11.83
C ASP A 59 -10.12 -4.57 -10.94
N GLU A 60 -9.90 -5.76 -10.36
CA GLU A 60 -10.82 -6.33 -9.35
C GLU A 60 -10.61 -5.75 -7.94
N SER A 61 -9.47 -5.09 -7.67
CA SER A 61 -9.18 -4.44 -6.38
C SER A 61 -9.94 -3.13 -6.22
N ALA A 62 -10.42 -2.56 -7.33
CA ALA A 62 -11.21 -1.33 -7.38
C ALA A 62 -12.55 -1.40 -6.62
N LEU A 63 -12.92 -2.58 -6.08
CA LEU A 63 -14.08 -2.75 -5.21
C LEU A 63 -13.86 -2.32 -3.75
N GLN A 64 -12.63 -2.00 -3.33
CA GLN A 64 -12.41 -1.35 -2.04
C GLN A 64 -12.35 0.16 -2.24
N PRO A 65 -13.43 0.92 -1.95
CA PRO A 65 -13.36 2.37 -1.99
C PRO A 65 -12.24 2.84 -1.05
N PRO A 66 -11.47 3.89 -1.45
CA PRO A 66 -10.46 4.45 -0.59
C PRO A 66 -11.09 4.78 0.77
N LEU A 67 -10.46 4.36 1.88
CA LEU A 67 -10.97 4.69 3.22
C LEU A 67 -11.22 6.18 3.28
N ASN A 68 -12.47 6.56 3.49
CA ASN A 68 -12.82 7.94 3.72
C ASN A 68 -12.31 8.30 5.14
N PRO A 69 -11.31 9.18 5.29
CA PRO A 69 -10.83 9.58 6.61
C PRO A 69 -11.93 10.27 7.44
N ASP A 70 -13.01 10.73 6.80
CA ASP A 70 -14.18 11.32 7.46
C ASP A 70 -15.14 10.26 8.04
N SER A 71 -15.03 9.00 7.60
CA SER A 71 -15.85 7.89 8.10
C SER A 71 -15.15 7.03 9.15
N VAL A 72 -14.00 7.49 9.67
CA VAL A 72 -13.31 6.82 10.79
C VAL A 72 -14.05 7.14 12.07
N GLU A 73 -14.93 6.23 12.50
CA GLU A 73 -15.58 6.35 13.80
C GLU A 73 -14.60 5.96 14.92
N THR A 74 -14.36 6.88 15.85
CA THR A 74 -13.60 6.59 17.06
C THR A 74 -14.56 6.34 18.22
N SER A 75 -14.72 5.09 18.62
CA SER A 75 -15.40 4.74 19.87
C SER A 75 -14.42 4.80 21.04
N THR A 76 -14.93 5.21 22.22
CA THR A 76 -14.14 5.12 23.46
C THR A 76 -14.36 3.75 24.07
N GLY A 77 -13.28 3.06 24.43
CA GLY A 77 -13.37 1.70 24.95
C GLY A 77 -12.12 1.29 25.70
N ALA A 78 -12.22 0.18 26.41
CA ALA A 78 -11.08 -0.44 27.08
C ALA A 78 -11.04 -1.93 26.76
N VAL A 79 -9.84 -2.47 26.61
CA VAL A 79 -9.59 -3.89 26.36
C VAL A 79 -8.54 -4.35 27.36
N LEU A 80 -8.81 -5.46 28.03
CA LEU A 80 -7.86 -6.14 28.89
C LEU A 80 -7.67 -7.57 28.37
N ASN A 81 -6.48 -7.86 27.87
CA ASN A 81 -6.05 -9.23 27.63
C ASN A 81 -5.25 -9.70 28.84
N TYR A 82 -5.49 -10.92 29.30
CA TYR A 82 -4.79 -11.49 30.43
C TYR A 82 -4.47 -12.96 30.16
N ASN A 83 -3.35 -13.42 30.71
CA ASN A 83 -2.98 -14.83 30.74
C ASN A 83 -2.56 -15.19 32.16
N LEU A 84 -3.03 -16.31 32.69
CA LEU A 84 -2.70 -16.77 34.02
C LEU A 84 -2.23 -18.22 33.93
N PHE A 85 -1.02 -18.46 34.40
CA PHE A 85 -0.41 -19.78 34.50
C PHE A 85 -0.19 -20.12 35.97
N VAL A 86 -0.55 -21.32 36.38
CA VAL A 86 -0.37 -21.79 37.76
C VAL A 86 0.22 -23.19 37.72
N ASP A 87 1.33 -23.38 38.43
CA ASP A 87 1.96 -24.68 38.62
C ASP A 87 2.06 -25.01 40.12
N GLY A 88 1.74 -26.26 40.47
CA GLY A 88 1.81 -26.77 41.83
C GLY A 88 2.79 -27.93 41.90
N SER A 89 3.74 -27.87 42.83
CA SER A 89 4.69 -28.95 43.10
C SER A 89 4.84 -29.19 44.60
N ARG A 90 5.56 -30.25 45.00
CA ARG A 90 5.99 -30.45 46.40
C ARG A 90 6.78 -29.27 46.95
N ALA A 91 7.37 -28.45 46.07
CA ALA A 91 8.19 -27.29 46.41
C ALA A 91 7.37 -26.00 46.59
N GLY A 92 6.04 -26.06 46.47
CA GLY A 92 5.09 -24.96 46.60
C GLY A 92 4.28 -24.68 45.33
N LEU A 93 3.33 -23.76 45.45
CA LEU A 93 2.51 -23.23 44.35
C LEU A 93 3.23 -22.02 43.74
N HIS A 94 3.30 -21.95 42.41
CA HIS A 94 3.80 -20.81 41.65
C HIS A 94 2.73 -20.36 40.65
N ALA A 95 2.55 -19.05 40.52
CA ALA A 95 1.60 -18.49 39.58
C ALA A 95 2.24 -17.32 38.82
N THR A 96 2.04 -17.26 37.51
CA THR A 96 2.47 -16.15 36.65
C THR A 96 1.25 -15.58 35.94
N GLY A 97 0.97 -14.31 36.17
CA GLY A 97 -0.04 -13.53 35.45
C GLY A 97 0.61 -12.58 34.46
N GLN A 98 0.08 -12.45 33.25
CA GLN A 98 0.45 -11.45 32.27
C GLN A 98 -0.78 -10.61 31.90
N TYR A 99 -0.58 -9.33 31.63
CA TYR A 99 -1.66 -8.44 31.20
C TYR A 99 -1.22 -7.51 30.08
N ASP A 100 -2.18 -7.20 29.20
CA ASP A 100 -2.12 -6.14 28.20
C ASP A 100 -3.42 -5.35 28.27
N PHE A 101 -3.32 -4.16 28.86
CA PHE A 101 -4.43 -3.24 28.99
C PHE A 101 -4.32 -2.15 27.93
N ARG A 102 -5.41 -1.91 27.20
CA ARG A 102 -5.53 -0.85 26.20
C ARG A 102 -6.75 0.02 26.48
N PHE A 103 -6.55 1.32 26.46
CA PHE A 103 -7.61 2.31 26.51
C PHE A 103 -7.64 3.05 25.17
N ILE A 104 -8.79 3.03 24.51
CA ILE A 104 -9.02 3.56 23.18
C ILE A 104 -9.91 4.80 23.32
N SER A 105 -9.52 5.89 22.67
CA SER A 105 -10.28 7.13 22.65
C SER A 105 -10.11 7.86 21.32
N ARG A 106 -10.91 8.91 21.10
CA ARG A 106 -10.73 9.83 19.95
C ARG A 106 -9.35 10.50 19.91
N TYR A 107 -8.67 10.57 21.05
CA TYR A 107 -7.35 11.18 21.17
C TYR A 107 -6.21 10.17 21.00
N GLY A 108 -6.51 8.89 20.74
CA GLY A 108 -5.51 7.84 20.57
C GLY A 108 -5.69 6.68 21.54
N VAL A 109 -4.72 5.78 21.50
CA VAL A 109 -4.71 4.52 22.26
C VAL A 109 -3.59 4.55 23.27
N GLY A 110 -3.93 4.45 24.55
CA GLY A 110 -3.00 4.16 25.63
C GLY A 110 -2.89 2.65 25.82
N GLN A 111 -1.69 2.12 26.00
CA GLN A 111 -1.44 0.71 26.26
C GLN A 111 -0.41 0.54 27.38
N THR A 112 -0.66 -0.42 28.26
CA THR A 112 0.32 -0.83 29.27
C THR A 112 0.35 -2.35 29.39
N THR A 113 1.55 -2.91 29.45
CA THR A 113 1.79 -4.34 29.55
C THR A 113 2.67 -4.66 30.75
N GLY A 114 2.51 -5.86 31.29
CA GLY A 114 3.35 -6.33 32.37
C GLY A 114 3.03 -7.76 32.77
N PHE A 115 3.79 -8.25 33.72
CA PHE A 115 3.55 -9.55 34.33
C PHE A 115 3.75 -9.48 35.83
N ALA A 116 3.11 -10.40 36.52
CA ALA A 116 3.28 -10.64 37.94
C ALA A 116 3.61 -12.10 38.16
N ASN A 117 4.56 -12.37 39.04
CA ASN A 117 4.84 -13.70 39.55
C ASN A 117 4.44 -13.74 41.02
N TRP A 118 3.84 -14.85 41.41
CA TRP A 118 3.59 -15.16 42.80
C TRP A 118 4.28 -16.49 43.11
N ARG A 119 5.12 -16.46 44.14
CA ARG A 119 5.82 -17.60 44.72
C ARG A 119 5.45 -17.70 46.19
N PRO A 120 5.65 -18.87 46.82
CA PRO A 120 5.55 -18.96 48.27
C PRO A 120 6.47 -17.91 48.91
N PRO A 121 6.08 -17.28 50.04
CA PRO A 121 6.86 -16.22 50.66
C PRO A 121 8.34 -16.58 50.91
N SER A 122 8.63 -17.84 51.18
CA SER A 122 9.98 -18.39 51.34
C SER A 122 10.85 -18.37 50.08
N LYS A 123 10.27 -18.12 48.90
CA LYS A 123 10.93 -18.18 47.58
C LYS A 123 10.78 -16.90 46.74
N GLY A 124 10.44 -15.78 47.38
CA GLY A 124 10.40 -14.46 46.74
C GLY A 124 9.04 -13.78 46.68
N GLY A 125 7.97 -14.41 47.18
CA GLY A 125 6.66 -13.76 47.33
C GLY A 125 6.06 -13.25 46.01
N PHE A 126 5.40 -12.08 46.06
CA PHE A 126 4.80 -11.43 44.90
C PHE A 126 5.77 -10.45 44.25
N GLU A 127 5.96 -10.57 42.94
CA GLU A 127 6.82 -9.73 42.12
C GLU A 127 6.02 -9.22 40.92
N HIS A 128 6.02 -7.92 40.67
CA HIS A 128 5.38 -7.31 39.50
C HIS A 128 6.39 -6.55 38.67
N VAL A 129 6.36 -6.77 37.36
CA VAL A 129 7.22 -6.12 36.39
C VAL A 129 6.36 -5.51 35.30
N ARG A 130 6.42 -4.18 35.20
CA ARG A 130 5.85 -3.42 34.08
C ARG A 130 6.83 -3.47 32.89
N LEU A 131 6.33 -3.88 31.73
CA LEU A 131 7.12 -4.00 30.51
C LEU A 131 7.11 -2.69 29.73
N ASP A 132 6.02 -2.43 29.02
CA ASP A 132 5.90 -1.30 28.10
C ASP A 132 4.66 -0.47 28.44
N THR A 133 4.80 0.84 28.45
CA THR A 133 3.69 1.78 28.59
C THR A 133 3.82 2.84 27.52
N GLN A 134 2.81 2.95 26.65
CA GLN A 134 2.83 3.87 25.52
C GLN A 134 1.46 4.48 25.26
N TRP A 135 1.46 5.68 24.71
CA TRP A 135 0.30 6.32 24.13
C TRP A 135 0.57 6.58 22.66
N ARG A 136 -0.39 6.26 21.80
CA ARG A 136 -0.25 6.36 20.35
C ARG A 136 -1.44 7.08 19.72
N TYR A 137 -1.14 8.10 18.95
CA TYR A 137 -2.10 8.85 18.14
C TYR A 137 -1.76 8.72 16.66
N VAL A 138 -2.78 8.55 15.81
CA VAL A 138 -2.62 8.42 14.36
C VAL A 138 -3.52 9.40 13.64
N ASP A 139 -2.93 10.33 12.90
CA ASP A 139 -3.61 11.20 11.95
C ASP A 139 -3.63 10.51 10.57
N VAL A 140 -4.79 9.95 10.24
CA VAL A 140 -5.03 9.24 8.98
C VAL A 140 -4.89 10.17 7.76
N ARG A 141 -5.26 11.46 7.86
CA ARG A 141 -5.19 12.41 6.74
C ARG A 141 -3.74 12.74 6.39
N ARG A 142 -2.91 12.98 7.42
CA ARG A 142 -1.51 13.36 7.24
C ARG A 142 -0.56 12.16 7.16
N VAL A 143 -1.08 10.96 7.40
CA VAL A 143 -0.34 9.69 7.49
C VAL A 143 0.76 9.80 8.55
N LEU A 144 0.42 10.43 9.67
CA LEU A 144 1.35 10.75 10.75
C LEU A 144 0.93 9.97 11.99
N ALA A 145 1.88 9.24 12.58
CA ALA A 145 1.70 8.59 13.85
C ALA A 145 2.65 9.21 14.89
N MET A 146 2.13 9.47 16.07
CA MET A 146 2.90 9.92 17.23
C MET A 146 2.76 8.89 18.33
N THR A 147 3.90 8.43 18.85
CA THR A 147 3.98 7.51 19.98
C THR A 147 4.76 8.19 21.11
N VAL A 148 4.25 8.14 22.32
CA VAL A 148 4.88 8.68 23.53
C VAL A 148 4.96 7.59 24.58
N GLY A 149 6.13 7.43 25.22
CA GLY A 149 6.39 6.41 26.21
C GLY A 149 7.40 5.38 25.71
N ASP A 150 7.18 4.12 26.06
CA ASP A 150 8.06 3.01 25.68
C ASP A 150 7.81 2.60 24.24
N THR A 151 8.83 2.74 23.40
CA THR A 151 8.74 2.44 21.98
C THR A 151 10.04 1.81 21.46
N ILE A 152 9.95 1.23 20.27
CA ILE A 152 11.11 0.71 19.55
C ILE A 152 11.45 1.72 18.45
N ALA A 153 12.66 2.26 18.55
CA ALA A 153 13.24 3.13 17.55
C ALA A 153 13.31 2.40 16.19
N ASP A 154 12.87 3.07 15.13
CA ASP A 154 13.00 2.58 13.76
C ASP A 154 14.45 2.75 13.31
N GLY A 155 15.13 1.62 13.14
CA GLY A 155 16.50 1.56 12.66
C GLY A 155 16.70 2.16 11.26
N GLY A 156 15.63 2.21 10.44
CA GLY A 156 15.76 2.51 9.01
C GLY A 156 16.51 1.41 8.25
N GLN A 157 17.03 1.71 7.06
CA GLN A 157 17.76 0.73 6.24
C GLN A 157 19.21 0.46 6.70
N LEU A 158 19.76 1.32 7.57
CA LEU A 158 21.18 1.30 7.95
C LEU A 158 21.44 1.16 9.46
N ALA A 159 20.42 1.02 10.30
CA ALA A 159 20.66 0.84 11.73
C ALA A 159 19.75 -0.19 12.38
N THR A 160 20.16 -0.64 13.57
CA THR A 160 19.45 -1.61 14.38
C THR A 160 18.34 -0.93 15.18
N ALA A 161 17.19 -1.60 15.29
CA ALA A 161 16.12 -1.18 16.16
C ALA A 161 16.53 -1.32 17.65
N TYR A 162 16.14 -0.36 18.49
CA TYR A 162 16.42 -0.42 19.93
C TYR A 162 15.22 0.08 20.75
N ARG A 163 15.04 -0.45 21.96
CA ARG A 163 14.00 0.01 22.89
C ARG A 163 14.40 1.33 23.54
N MET A 164 13.46 2.25 23.60
CA MET A 164 13.62 3.56 24.22
C MET A 164 12.36 4.02 24.93
N ALA A 165 12.51 4.88 25.92
CA ALA A 165 11.44 5.67 26.50
C ALA A 165 11.56 7.10 25.96
N GLY A 166 10.53 7.60 25.27
CA GLY A 166 10.57 8.90 24.64
C GLY A 166 9.39 9.21 23.73
N VAL A 167 9.65 10.03 22.71
CA VAL A 167 8.68 10.44 21.70
C VAL A 167 9.17 9.97 20.33
N GLN A 168 8.28 9.35 19.56
CA GLN A 168 8.49 8.99 18.17
C GLN A 168 7.39 9.62 17.33
N ILE A 169 7.77 10.39 16.31
CA ILE A 169 6.88 10.93 15.29
C ILE A 169 7.29 10.30 13.96
N ARG A 170 6.38 9.52 13.38
CA ARG A 170 6.65 8.77 12.16
C ARG A 170 5.61 9.07 11.11
N ARG A 171 6.09 9.28 9.88
CA ARG A 171 5.27 9.30 8.68
C ARG A 171 5.50 8.00 7.92
N ASN A 172 4.61 7.02 8.13
CA ASN A 172 4.73 5.69 7.54
C ASN A 172 3.44 5.31 6.79
N TYR A 173 3.57 5.12 5.48
CA TYR A 173 2.46 4.76 4.60
C TYR A 173 2.05 3.28 4.70
N ASN A 174 2.85 2.44 5.39
CA ASN A 174 2.52 1.03 5.65
C ASN A 174 1.61 0.82 6.87
N GLU A 175 1.36 1.87 7.67
CA GLU A 175 0.45 1.81 8.84
C GLU A 175 -1.03 2.03 8.46
N ARG A 176 -1.27 2.25 7.16
CA ARG A 176 -2.57 2.32 6.49
C ARG A 176 -2.68 1.06 5.63
N PRO A 177 -3.22 -0.07 6.13
CA PRO A 177 -3.43 -1.27 5.30
C PRO A 177 -4.39 -1.01 4.13
N ASP A 178 -5.13 0.10 4.16
CA ASP A 178 -5.96 0.64 3.08
C ASP A 178 -5.19 1.42 2.00
N LEU A 179 -3.95 1.84 2.27
CA LEU A 179 -3.11 2.49 1.29
C LEU A 179 -2.17 1.47 0.69
N VAL A 180 -2.44 1.13 -0.57
CA VAL A 180 -1.46 0.52 -1.46
C VAL A 180 -0.27 1.50 -1.62
N ALA A 181 0.70 1.39 -0.72
CA ALA A 181 1.91 2.21 -0.67
C ALA A 181 3.07 1.58 -1.44
N THR A 182 2.78 0.63 -2.33
CA THR A 182 3.74 0.09 -3.29
C THR A 182 3.30 0.55 -4.67
N ALA A 183 4.22 1.08 -5.47
CA ALA A 183 3.97 1.24 -6.90
C ALA A 183 3.68 -0.15 -7.48
N LEU A 184 2.40 -0.51 -7.60
CA LEU A 184 2.02 -1.78 -8.19
C LEU A 184 2.39 -1.71 -9.67
N PRO A 185 3.10 -2.74 -10.18
CA PRO A 185 3.44 -2.77 -11.59
C PRO A 185 2.14 -2.79 -12.39
N VAL A 186 1.98 -1.82 -13.27
CA VAL A 186 0.86 -1.78 -14.22
C VAL A 186 1.29 -2.61 -15.43
N LEU A 187 0.49 -3.63 -15.77
CA LEU A 187 0.75 -4.46 -16.94
C LEU A 187 -0.09 -3.94 -18.10
N THR A 188 0.55 -3.23 -19.03
CA THR A 188 -0.09 -2.76 -20.27
C THR A 188 0.06 -3.78 -21.38
N ALA A 189 -1.04 -4.07 -22.08
CA ALA A 189 -1.10 -4.89 -23.29
C ALA A 189 -2.15 -4.31 -24.25
N SER A 190 -2.27 -4.88 -25.45
CA SER A 190 -3.22 -4.44 -26.47
C SER A 190 -3.80 -5.63 -27.21
N ALA A 191 -5.09 -5.56 -27.53
CA ALA A 191 -5.81 -6.58 -28.27
C ALA A 191 -6.19 -6.06 -29.67
N ALA A 192 -5.76 -6.76 -30.71
CA ALA A 192 -6.09 -6.41 -32.10
C ALA A 192 -7.56 -6.70 -32.47
N VAL A 193 -8.18 -7.64 -31.75
CA VAL A 193 -9.58 -8.06 -31.93
C VAL A 193 -10.24 -8.23 -30.55
N PRO A 194 -11.58 -8.18 -30.46
CA PRO A 194 -12.28 -8.57 -29.24
C PRO A 194 -11.90 -10.01 -28.85
N SER A 195 -11.43 -10.17 -27.62
CA SER A 195 -10.87 -11.42 -27.11
C SER A 195 -11.23 -11.65 -25.65
N SER A 196 -11.26 -12.91 -25.21
CA SER A 196 -11.18 -13.21 -23.78
C SER A 196 -9.73 -13.06 -23.33
N VAL A 197 -9.55 -12.56 -22.12
CA VAL A 197 -8.23 -12.32 -21.54
C VAL A 197 -8.10 -13.05 -20.22
N ASP A 198 -7.04 -13.85 -20.12
CA ASP A 198 -6.63 -14.55 -18.90
C ASP A 198 -5.25 -14.06 -18.45
N LEU A 199 -5.14 -13.66 -17.19
CA LEU A 199 -3.87 -13.30 -16.58
C LEU A 199 -3.40 -14.45 -15.69
N TYR A 200 -2.22 -14.95 -15.96
CA TYR A 200 -1.52 -15.91 -15.12
C TYR A 200 -0.36 -15.24 -14.40
N LEU A 201 -0.28 -15.42 -13.08
CA LEU A 201 0.86 -15.01 -12.27
C LEU A 201 1.55 -16.27 -11.74
N ASN A 202 2.82 -16.47 -12.10
CA ASN A 202 3.59 -17.68 -11.77
C ASN A 202 2.85 -18.99 -12.12
N GLY A 203 2.08 -18.97 -13.22
CA GLY A 203 1.31 -20.14 -13.70
C GLY A 203 -0.07 -20.32 -13.08
N LEU A 204 -0.45 -19.53 -12.07
CA LEU A 204 -1.81 -19.55 -11.50
C LEU A 204 -2.68 -18.49 -12.18
N ARG A 205 -3.90 -18.88 -12.58
CA ARG A 205 -4.87 -17.96 -13.19
C ARG A 205 -5.37 -16.99 -12.12
N TYR A 206 -5.07 -15.71 -12.32
CA TYR A 206 -5.39 -14.62 -11.40
C TYR A 206 -6.60 -13.81 -11.85
N PHE A 207 -6.77 -13.58 -13.15
CA PHE A 207 -7.91 -12.86 -13.69
C PHE A 207 -8.43 -13.54 -14.96
N SER A 208 -9.73 -13.40 -15.21
CA SER A 208 -10.42 -13.82 -16.42
C SER A 208 -11.48 -12.79 -16.79
N GLY A 209 -11.48 -12.32 -18.03
CA GLY A 209 -12.50 -11.38 -18.51
C GLY A 209 -12.58 -11.30 -20.02
N GLN A 210 -13.32 -10.33 -20.52
CA GLN A 210 -13.38 -9.99 -21.94
C GLN A 210 -12.82 -8.58 -22.14
N VAL A 211 -12.12 -8.39 -23.25
CA VAL A 211 -11.55 -7.11 -23.64
C VAL A 211 -11.91 -6.81 -25.10
N GLY A 212 -12.26 -5.56 -25.36
CA GLY A 212 -12.49 -5.06 -26.71
C GLY A 212 -11.18 -4.87 -27.49
N ARG A 213 -11.29 -4.39 -28.73
CA ARG A 213 -10.11 -3.97 -29.49
C ARG A 213 -9.47 -2.74 -28.81
N GLY A 214 -8.14 -2.75 -28.66
CA GLY A 214 -7.35 -1.62 -28.19
C GLY A 214 -6.50 -1.92 -26.95
N PRO A 215 -5.82 -0.89 -26.41
CA PRO A 215 -4.96 -1.04 -25.24
C PRO A 215 -5.77 -1.29 -23.97
N PHE A 216 -5.25 -2.16 -23.11
CA PHE A 216 -5.79 -2.43 -21.78
C PHE A 216 -4.66 -2.56 -20.76
N GLU A 217 -4.99 -2.26 -19.51
CA GLU A 217 -4.04 -2.27 -18.39
C GLU A 217 -4.61 -3.09 -17.24
N PHE A 218 -3.81 -4.03 -16.71
CA PHE A 218 -4.07 -4.61 -15.40
C PHE A 218 -3.48 -3.71 -14.33
N ARG A 219 -4.33 -3.26 -13.42
CA ARG A 219 -3.93 -2.52 -12.23
C ARG A 219 -4.14 -3.38 -11.00
N SER A 220 -3.48 -2.99 -9.92
CA SER A 220 -3.70 -3.60 -8.60
C SER A 220 -3.34 -5.09 -8.49
N LEU A 221 -2.30 -5.52 -9.20
CA LEU A 221 -1.76 -6.88 -9.06
C LEU A 221 -1.33 -7.17 -7.61
N PRO A 222 -1.54 -8.39 -7.09
CA PRO A 222 -1.22 -8.72 -5.72
C PRO A 222 0.29 -8.66 -5.54
N ASN A 223 0.74 -8.11 -4.42
CA ASN A 223 2.16 -8.13 -4.09
C ASN A 223 2.57 -9.57 -3.74
N LEU A 224 3.17 -10.28 -4.70
CA LEU A 224 3.64 -11.65 -4.50
C LEU A 224 5.00 -11.75 -3.79
N GLY A 225 5.64 -10.61 -3.51
CA GLY A 225 6.99 -10.55 -2.93
C GLY A 225 8.08 -11.04 -3.90
N GLY A 226 9.09 -10.22 -4.18
CA GLY A 226 10.19 -10.58 -5.09
C GLY A 226 9.85 -10.40 -6.58
N GLY A 227 10.42 -11.25 -7.43
CA GLY A 227 10.12 -11.30 -8.86
C GLY A 227 8.97 -12.27 -9.15
N ALA A 228 8.04 -11.86 -10.01
CA ALA A 228 6.97 -12.72 -10.52
C ALA A 228 6.97 -12.68 -12.06
N THR A 229 6.40 -13.69 -12.69
CA THR A 229 6.20 -13.71 -14.14
C THR A 229 4.71 -13.60 -14.44
N ALA A 230 4.32 -12.53 -15.13
CA ALA A 230 2.97 -12.39 -15.65
C ALA A 230 2.89 -12.92 -17.07
N THR A 231 1.95 -13.81 -17.32
CA THR A 231 1.61 -14.30 -18.66
C THR A 231 0.17 -13.94 -18.95
N VAL A 232 -0.03 -13.07 -19.93
CA VAL A 232 -1.36 -12.74 -20.46
C VAL A 232 -1.65 -13.67 -21.62
N VAL A 233 -2.77 -14.38 -21.56
CA VAL A 233 -3.28 -15.20 -22.65
C VAL A 233 -4.52 -14.52 -23.21
N LEU A 234 -4.44 -14.13 -24.48
CA LEU A 234 -5.57 -13.59 -25.23
C LEU A 234 -6.12 -14.68 -26.13
N THR A 235 -7.41 -14.98 -26.02
CA THR A 235 -8.09 -15.95 -26.88
C THR A 235 -9.13 -15.23 -27.72
N ASP A 236 -8.98 -15.28 -29.04
CA ASP A 236 -9.96 -14.69 -29.95
C ASP A 236 -11.18 -15.60 -30.15
N ALA A 237 -12.21 -15.07 -30.84
CA ALA A 237 -13.43 -15.82 -31.14
C ALA A 237 -13.19 -17.08 -32.02
N SER A 238 -12.03 -17.18 -32.68
CA SER A 238 -11.64 -18.36 -33.45
C SER A 238 -10.90 -19.41 -32.61
N GLY A 239 -10.68 -19.15 -31.32
CA GLY A 239 -9.95 -20.03 -30.40
C GLY A 239 -8.43 -19.90 -30.49
N ARG A 240 -7.91 -18.92 -31.24
CA ARG A 240 -6.46 -18.71 -31.36
C ARG A 240 -5.96 -17.97 -30.13
N GLU A 241 -4.98 -18.59 -29.46
CA GLU A 241 -4.33 -18.03 -28.28
C GLU A 241 -3.09 -17.22 -28.65
N THR A 242 -2.95 -16.03 -28.07
CA THR A 242 -1.71 -15.24 -28.09
C THR A 242 -1.21 -15.06 -26.67
N LYS A 243 0.04 -15.48 -26.40
CA LYS A 243 0.65 -15.43 -25.07
C LYS A 243 1.69 -14.31 -25.00
N ILE A 244 1.54 -13.42 -24.03
CA ILE A 244 2.45 -12.31 -23.78
C ILE A 244 3.00 -12.49 -22.37
N THR A 245 4.28 -12.80 -22.26
CA THR A 245 4.96 -12.97 -20.97
C THR A 245 5.80 -11.75 -20.65
N LYS A 246 5.62 -11.17 -19.46
CA LYS A 246 6.41 -10.05 -18.95
C LYS A 246 6.88 -10.35 -17.52
N PRO A 247 8.17 -10.13 -17.20
CA PRO A 247 8.63 -10.20 -15.82
C PRO A 247 8.05 -9.01 -15.04
N LEU A 248 7.57 -9.29 -13.83
CA LEU A 248 7.10 -8.32 -12.84
C LEU A 248 8.09 -8.30 -11.69
N PHE A 249 8.48 -7.10 -11.26
CA PHE A 249 9.34 -6.94 -10.09
C PHE A 249 8.62 -6.09 -9.06
N PHE A 250 8.41 -6.66 -7.88
CA PHE A 250 7.87 -5.95 -6.73
C PHE A 250 9.04 -5.48 -5.87
N VAL A 251 9.29 -4.17 -5.86
CA VAL A 251 10.27 -3.60 -4.93
C VAL A 251 9.51 -3.18 -3.67
N PRO A 252 9.72 -3.87 -2.52
CA PRO A 252 9.10 -3.45 -1.27
C PRO A 252 9.60 -2.05 -0.90
N ASN A 253 8.73 -1.24 -0.28
CA ASN A 253 9.03 0.11 0.22
C ASN A 253 9.16 1.26 -0.81
N LEU A 254 8.65 1.10 -2.04
CA LEU A 254 8.57 2.21 -3.01
C LEU A 254 7.35 3.12 -2.77
N LEU A 255 7.60 4.31 -2.24
CA LEU A 255 6.56 5.35 -2.12
C LEU A 255 6.18 5.92 -3.50
N PRO A 256 4.89 6.27 -3.72
CA PRO A 256 4.47 7.00 -4.92
C PRO A 256 5.27 8.30 -5.13
N LYS A 257 5.48 8.67 -6.39
CA LYS A 257 6.19 9.90 -6.79
C LYS A 257 5.63 11.11 -6.03
N GLY A 258 6.51 11.86 -5.35
CA GLY A 258 6.17 13.06 -4.58
C GLY A 258 5.83 12.84 -3.10
N ARG A 259 5.98 11.61 -2.56
CA ARG A 259 5.77 11.32 -1.14
C ARG A 259 7.09 11.08 -0.40
N ILE A 260 7.17 11.57 0.84
CA ILE A 260 8.35 11.45 1.71
C ILE A 260 7.92 10.77 3.01
N GLY A 261 8.61 9.69 3.37
CA GLY A 261 8.49 9.05 4.69
C GLY A 261 9.63 9.50 5.61
N PHE A 262 9.36 9.62 6.90
CA PHE A 262 10.40 9.92 7.90
C PHE A 262 10.05 9.33 9.25
N SER A 263 11.06 9.08 10.09
CA SER A 263 10.91 8.83 11.52
C SER A 263 11.79 9.82 12.30
N LEU A 264 11.18 10.54 13.24
CA LEU A 264 11.85 11.42 14.19
C LEU A 264 11.68 10.83 15.58
N GLU A 265 12.78 10.62 16.27
CA GLU A 265 12.79 9.93 17.56
C GLU A 265 13.63 10.71 18.55
N ALA A 266 13.12 10.92 19.76
CA ALA A 266 13.82 11.58 20.83
C ALA A 266 13.54 10.87 22.16
N GLY A 267 14.59 10.41 22.85
CA GLY A 267 14.42 9.81 24.17
C GLY A 267 15.63 9.05 24.68
N PHE A 268 15.38 8.17 25.63
CA PHE A 268 16.40 7.45 26.38
C PHE A 268 16.36 5.96 26.06
N PRO A 269 17.49 5.34 25.71
CA PRO A 269 17.54 3.90 25.49
C PRO A 269 17.24 3.16 26.80
N ARG A 270 16.36 2.15 26.75
CA ARG A 270 16.15 1.23 27.87
C ARG A 270 17.12 0.06 27.75
N ARG A 271 18.20 0.09 28.55
CA ARG A 271 19.06 -1.07 28.79
C ARG A 271 19.15 -1.30 30.29
N ASN A 272 18.90 -2.53 30.74
CA ASN A 272 19.27 -3.00 32.08
C ASN A 272 20.80 -3.17 32.20
N CYS A 273 21.58 -2.14 31.90
CA CYS A 273 23.00 -2.05 32.25
C CYS A 273 23.40 -0.57 32.23
N GLY A 274 23.74 -0.06 33.41
CA GLY A 274 24.08 1.33 33.63
C GLY A 274 25.32 1.76 32.85
N THR A 275 25.21 2.89 32.15
CA THR A 275 26.13 4.03 32.26
C THR A 275 25.59 5.17 31.40
N ARG A 276 25.45 6.35 32.04
CA ARG A 276 25.24 7.69 31.48
C ARG A 276 23.97 7.90 30.64
N SER A 277 23.06 8.67 31.23
CA SER A 277 21.93 9.34 30.59
C SER A 277 22.39 10.18 29.39
N LEU A 278 22.12 9.68 28.19
CA LEU A 278 22.29 10.41 26.93
C LEU A 278 20.92 10.53 26.26
N ILE A 279 20.47 11.76 25.99
CA ILE A 279 19.31 12.02 25.13
C ILE A 279 19.75 11.69 23.70
N ILE A 280 19.09 10.73 23.07
CA ILE A 280 19.32 10.42 21.65
C ILE A 280 18.22 11.11 20.86
N ILE A 281 18.59 12.08 20.02
CA ILE A 281 17.72 12.67 19.00
C ILE A 281 18.14 12.07 17.66
N ARG A 282 17.20 11.44 16.96
CA ARG A 282 17.44 10.76 15.69
C ARG A 282 16.45 11.17 14.63
N ILE A 283 16.97 11.33 13.41
CA ILE A 283 16.20 11.61 12.21
C ILE A 283 16.54 10.54 11.18
N SER A 284 15.54 9.75 10.78
CA SER A 284 15.65 8.67 9.80
C SER A 284 14.81 9.02 8.57
N PRO A 285 15.37 9.68 7.53
CA PRO A 285 14.64 9.96 6.30
C PRO A 285 14.47 8.68 5.47
N ARG A 286 13.30 8.50 4.85
CA ARG A 286 13.04 7.45 3.86
C ARG A 286 12.58 8.11 2.55
N TRP A 287 13.46 8.11 1.57
CA TRP A 287 13.14 8.51 0.20
C TRP A 287 12.86 7.29 -0.69
N ALA A 288 11.96 7.43 -1.64
CA ALA A 288 11.83 6.50 -2.74
C ALA A 288 11.71 7.31 -4.02
N ARG A 289 12.62 7.10 -4.96
CA ARG A 289 12.52 7.66 -6.31
C ARG A 289 11.93 6.56 -7.19
N SER A 290 10.70 6.75 -7.66
CA SER A 290 10.14 5.90 -8.72
C SER A 290 11.03 6.06 -9.95
N LEU A 291 11.78 5.01 -10.30
CA LEU A 291 12.42 4.88 -11.60
C LEU A 291 11.37 4.34 -12.57
N THR A 292 10.55 5.23 -13.12
CA THR A 292 9.72 4.91 -14.29
C THR A 292 10.52 5.25 -15.53
N ALA A 293 11.38 4.33 -15.96
CA ALA A 293 11.90 4.24 -17.32
C ALA A 293 12.72 2.95 -17.46
N PHE A 294 12.12 1.89 -17.98
CA PHE A 294 12.91 0.90 -18.70
C PHE A 294 12.88 1.32 -20.17
N PRO A 295 14.01 1.69 -20.76
CA PRO A 295 14.08 1.85 -22.21
C PRO A 295 13.85 0.47 -22.83
N THR A 296 12.82 0.36 -23.67
CA THR A 296 12.71 -0.72 -24.63
C THR A 296 13.84 -0.56 -25.64
N CYS A 297 14.76 -1.52 -25.68
CA CYS A 297 15.53 -1.79 -26.89
C CYS A 297 14.63 -2.46 -27.92
#